data_AF-A0A968X8C2-F1
#
_entry.id   AF-A0A968X8C2-F1
#
_cell.length_a   1.000
_cell.length_b   1.000
_cell.length_c   1.000
_cell.angle_alpha   90.00
_cell.angle_beta   90.00
_cell.angle_gamma   90.00
#
_symmetry.space_group_name_H-M   'P 1'
#
loop_
_entity.id
_entity.type
_entity.pdbx_description
1 polymer ?
#
loop_
_entity_poly.entity_id
_entity_poly.type
_entity_poly.pdbx_seq_one_letter_code
_entity_poly.pdbx_strand_id
1 'polypeptide(L)'
;MPASLRHPLILLLLWTLGAALDRIWLQLDHGMPDWDQADYLTGAMNYWQALKQPDWLNQDWWVGLWQLSSKIPPLVYVVTAAVMGLVGTGGDQAMMIHLLFSAVMILSLYGLGRSLFSPVVGLWAAGLAMAAPGLYPLRHQFLLDYPWRRW
;
A
#
# COMPACT_ATOMS: atom_id res chain seq x y z
N MET A 1 -9.98 5.17 31.10
CA MET A 1 -10.31 5.15 29.65
C MET A 1 -11.32 4.04 29.38
N PRO A 2 -12.46 4.32 28.73
CA PRO A 2 -13.47 3.31 28.44
C PRO A 2 -12.83 2.17 27.62
N ALA A 3 -13.19 0.94 27.93
CA ALA A 3 -12.60 -0.27 27.31
C ALA A 3 -12.70 -0.27 25.77
N SER A 4 -13.62 0.51 25.19
CA SER A 4 -13.84 0.64 23.75
C SER A 4 -12.70 1.32 22.99
N LEU A 5 -11.95 2.25 23.60
CA LEU A 5 -10.87 2.99 22.92
C LEU A 5 -9.52 2.26 22.93
N ARG A 6 -9.38 1.19 23.72
CA ARG A 6 -8.08 0.52 23.91
C ARG A 6 -7.60 -0.18 22.64
N HIS A 7 -8.47 -0.93 21.97
CA HIS A 7 -8.10 -1.67 20.76
C HIS A 7 -7.73 -0.75 19.59
N PRO A 8 -8.52 0.28 19.21
CA PRO A 8 -8.11 1.16 18.12
C PRO A 8 -6.81 1.92 18.43
N LEU A 9 -6.55 2.28 19.70
CA LEU A 9 -5.26 2.85 20.09
C LEU A 9 -4.10 1.88 19.90
N ILE A 10 -4.27 0.61 20.26
CA ILE A 10 -3.24 -0.43 20.05
C ILE A 10 -2.99 -0.63 18.55
N LEU A 11 -4.04 -0.70 17.73
CA LEU A 11 -3.90 -0.83 16.28
C LEU A 11 -3.21 0.38 15.66
N LEU A 12 -3.55 1.59 16.13
CA LEU A 12 -2.90 2.82 15.70
C LEU A 12 -1.40 2.81 16.05
N LEU A 13 -1.06 2.41 17.29
CA LEU A 13 0.34 2.29 17.72
C LEU A 13 1.12 1.24 16.92
N LEU A 14 0.52 0.08 16.64
CA LEU A 14 1.13 -0.95 15.81
C LEU A 14 1.39 -0.44 14.38
N TRP A 15 0.42 0.27 13.82
CA TRP A 15 0.53 0.83 12.48
C TRP A 15 1.58 1.95 12.42
N THR A 16 1.58 2.90 13.36
CA THR A 16 2.55 4.01 13.36
C THR A 16 3.97 3.52 13.65
N LEU A 17 4.15 2.55 14.54
CA LEU A 17 5.46 1.94 14.80
C LEU A 17 5.99 1.22 13.55
N GLY A 18 5.15 0.41 12.90
CA GLY A 18 5.52 -0.26 11.65
C GLY A 18 5.85 0.72 10.54
N ALA A 19 5.04 1.76 10.39
CA ALA A 19 5.29 2.84 9.43
C ALA A 19 6.63 3.53 9.68
N ALA A 20 6.93 3.89 10.93
CA ALA A 20 8.17 4.56 11.30
C ALA A 20 9.40 3.68 11.01
N LEU A 21 9.35 2.39 11.36
CA LEU A 21 10.42 1.44 11.07
C LEU A 21 10.66 1.29 9.57
N ASP A 22 9.60 1.15 8.76
CA ASP A 22 9.72 1.08 7.31
C ASP A 22 10.35 2.37 6.73
N ARG A 23 10.00 3.56 7.26
CA ARG A 23 10.60 4.83 6.81
C ARG A 23 12.07 4.97 7.18
N ILE A 24 12.45 4.57 8.39
CA ILE A 24 13.85 4.57 8.79
C ILE A 24 14.63 3.63 7.88
N TRP A 25 14.08 2.45 7.58
CA TRP A 25 14.73 1.52 6.67
C TRP A 25 14.93 2.11 5.27
N LEU A 26 13.88 2.69 4.66
CA LEU A 26 13.97 3.29 3.33
C LEU A 26 14.94 4.47 3.26
N GLN A 27 15.13 5.22 4.35
CA GLN A 27 16.14 6.29 4.40
C GLN A 27 17.57 5.76 4.49
N LEU A 28 17.75 4.56 5.05
CA LEU A 28 19.06 3.91 5.17
C LEU A 28 19.41 3.11 3.91
N ASP A 29 18.40 2.63 3.20
CA ASP A 29 18.55 1.87 1.97
C ASP A 29 18.82 2.79 0.79
N HIS A 30 20.00 2.65 0.19
CA HIS A 30 20.42 3.39 -1.00
C HIS A 30 20.48 2.46 -2.23
N GLY A 31 19.82 1.30 -2.16
CA GLY A 31 19.71 0.39 -3.29
C GLY A 31 19.05 1.06 -4.49
N MET A 32 19.56 0.80 -5.69
CA MET A 32 18.86 1.17 -6.91
C MET A 32 17.60 0.31 -7.05
N PRO A 33 16.48 0.88 -7.54
CA PRO A 33 15.26 0.10 -7.76
C PRO A 33 15.52 -1.02 -8.77
N ASP A 34 15.08 -2.23 -8.42
CA ASP A 34 15.12 -3.39 -9.31
C ASP A 34 14.21 -3.16 -10.54
N TRP A 35 14.42 -3.96 -11.58
CA TRP A 35 13.72 -3.85 -12.87
C TRP A 35 12.19 -3.72 -12.72
N ASP A 36 11.57 -4.58 -11.89
CA ASP A 36 10.12 -4.58 -11.70
C ASP A 36 9.63 -3.33 -10.95
N GLN A 37 10.40 -2.83 -9.98
CA GLN A 37 10.05 -1.61 -9.25
C GLN A 37 10.05 -0.39 -10.19
N ALA A 38 11.01 -0.32 -11.11
CA ALA A 38 11.09 0.75 -12.09
C ALA A 38 9.93 0.71 -13.11
N ASP A 39 9.53 -0.49 -13.56
CA ASP A 39 8.39 -0.68 -14.47
C ASP A 39 7.08 -0.24 -13.79
N TYR A 40 6.89 -0.67 -12.55
CA TYR A 40 5.70 -0.34 -11.77
C TYR A 40 5.62 1.14 -11.39
N LEU A 41 6.75 1.78 -11.06
CA LEU A 41 6.81 3.21 -10.80
C LEU A 41 6.48 4.01 -12.06
N THR A 42 6.96 3.57 -13.22
CA THR A 42 6.67 4.17 -14.52
C THR A 42 5.18 4.04 -14.86
N GLY A 43 4.58 2.87 -14.61
CA GLY A 43 3.14 2.67 -14.70
C GLY A 43 2.35 3.67 -13.84
N ALA A 44 2.70 3.81 -12.56
CA ALA A 44 2.06 4.77 -11.67
C ALA A 44 2.23 6.23 -12.15
N MET A 45 3.39 6.58 -12.69
CA MET A 45 3.65 7.92 -13.24
C MET A 45 2.80 8.22 -14.47
N ASN A 46 2.57 7.24 -15.35
CA ASN A 46 1.68 7.39 -16.51
C ASN A 46 0.24 7.67 -16.07
N TYR A 47 -0.24 6.94 -15.05
CA TYR A 47 -1.56 7.20 -14.46
C TYR A 47 -1.62 8.57 -13.79
N TRP A 48 -0.57 8.99 -13.09
CA TRP A 48 -0.49 10.33 -12.50
C TRP A 48 -0.57 11.42 -13.56
N GLN A 49 0.13 11.27 -14.69
CA GLN A 49 0.05 12.22 -15.80
C GLN A 49 -1.36 12.28 -16.41
N ALA A 50 -2.00 11.13 -16.64
CA ALA A 50 -3.36 11.06 -17.16
C ALA A 50 -4.40 11.70 -16.20
N LEU A 51 -4.19 11.55 -14.89
CA LEU A 51 -5.06 12.13 -13.85
C LEU A 51 -4.85 13.62 -13.60
N LYS A 52 -3.82 14.26 -14.17
CA LYS A 52 -3.63 15.72 -14.07
C LYS A 52 -4.64 16.53 -14.85
N GLN A 53 -5.08 16.01 -16.00
CA GLN A 53 -6.05 16.66 -16.88
C GLN A 53 -7.17 15.67 -17.19
N PRO A 54 -8.01 15.34 -16.18
CA PRO A 54 -9.03 14.35 -16.37
C PRO A 54 -10.19 14.93 -17.17
N ASP A 55 -10.64 14.19 -18.19
CA ASP A 55 -11.83 14.50 -18.97
C ASP A 55 -12.92 13.45 -18.67
N TRP A 56 -13.54 13.59 -17.49
CA TRP A 56 -14.47 12.60 -16.94
C TRP A 56 -15.72 12.38 -17.80
N LEU A 57 -16.09 13.34 -18.64
CA LEU A 57 -17.27 13.29 -19.51
C LEU A 57 -16.96 12.65 -20.87
N ASN A 58 -15.69 12.45 -21.18
CA ASN A 58 -15.26 11.95 -22.47
C ASN A 58 -14.94 10.45 -22.41
N GLN A 59 -15.65 9.67 -23.24
CA GLN A 59 -15.46 8.23 -23.32
C GLN A 59 -14.06 7.85 -23.81
N ASP A 60 -13.47 8.61 -24.73
CA ASP A 60 -12.14 8.31 -25.28
C ASP A 60 -11.05 8.48 -24.23
N TRP A 61 -11.22 9.43 -23.30
CA TRP A 61 -10.32 9.60 -22.16
C TRP A 61 -10.36 8.37 -21.25
N TRP A 62 -11.54 7.84 -20.94
CA TRP A 62 -11.68 6.61 -20.16
C TRP A 62 -11.05 5.42 -20.86
N VAL A 63 -11.26 5.26 -22.17
CA VAL A 63 -10.63 4.19 -22.95
C VAL A 63 -9.11 4.30 -22.89
N GLY A 64 -8.56 5.50 -23.09
CA GLY A 64 -7.13 5.76 -22.96
C GLY A 64 -6.59 5.43 -21.56
N LEU A 65 -7.29 5.86 -20.51
CA LEU A 65 -6.93 5.59 -19.11
C LEU A 65 -6.84 4.08 -18.84
N TRP A 66 -7.84 3.30 -19.27
CA TRP A 66 -7.87 1.85 -19.04
C TRP A 66 -6.84 1.09 -19.89
N GLN A 67 -6.45 1.62 -21.04
CA GLN A 67 -5.40 1.05 -21.90
C GLN A 67 -3.98 1.28 -21.35
N LEU A 68 -3.78 2.20 -20.41
CA LEU A 68 -2.47 2.44 -19.79
C LEU A 68 -1.94 1.22 -19.03
N SER A 69 -2.81 0.34 -18.54
CA SER A 69 -2.36 -0.89 -17.87
C SER A 69 -2.55 -2.11 -18.76
N SER A 70 -1.44 -2.75 -19.13
CA SER A 70 -1.44 -3.93 -20.02
C SER A 70 -1.26 -5.26 -19.29
N LYS A 71 -0.68 -5.27 -18.08
CA LYS A 71 -0.32 -6.50 -17.35
C LYS A 71 -0.93 -6.60 -15.95
N ILE A 72 -1.29 -5.48 -15.33
CA ILE A 72 -1.57 -5.42 -13.89
C ILE A 72 -2.91 -4.74 -13.63
N PRO A 73 -3.66 -5.10 -12.57
CA PRO A 73 -4.87 -4.39 -12.22
C PRO A 73 -4.63 -2.88 -12.05
N PRO A 74 -5.37 -2.01 -12.78
CA PRO A 74 -5.11 -0.57 -12.83
C PRO A 74 -5.36 0.13 -11.50
N LEU A 75 -6.12 -0.48 -10.58
CA LEU A 75 -6.48 0.11 -9.30
C LEU A 75 -5.26 0.54 -8.50
N VAL A 76 -4.21 -0.29 -8.44
CA VAL A 76 -3.02 0.05 -7.65
C VAL A 76 -2.31 1.27 -8.23
N TYR A 77 -2.23 1.39 -9.56
CA TYR A 77 -1.67 2.57 -10.21
C TYR A 77 -2.53 3.82 -10.01
N VAL A 78 -3.85 3.72 -10.10
CA VAL A 78 -4.76 4.85 -9.87
C VAL A 78 -4.64 5.37 -8.44
N VAL A 79 -4.64 4.49 -7.44
CA VAL A 79 -4.53 4.91 -6.04
C VAL A 79 -3.11 5.42 -5.74
N THR A 80 -2.06 4.80 -6.30
CA THR A 80 -0.69 5.29 -6.16
C THR A 80 -0.53 6.66 -6.79
N ALA A 81 -1.08 6.87 -7.99
CA ALA A 81 -1.08 8.16 -8.67
C ALA A 81 -1.79 9.24 -7.85
N ALA A 82 -2.92 8.93 -7.22
CA ALA A 82 -3.60 9.86 -6.31
C ALA A 82 -2.70 10.25 -5.11
N VAL A 83 -2.01 9.27 -4.51
CA VAL A 83 -1.04 9.52 -3.43
C VAL A 83 0.15 10.37 -3.91
N MET A 84 0.68 10.09 -5.10
CA MET A 84 1.74 10.89 -5.72
C MET A 84 1.29 12.34 -5.99
N GLY A 85 0.01 12.55 -6.34
CA GLY A 85 -0.58 13.88 -6.49
C GLY A 85 -0.57 14.69 -5.20
N LEU A 86 -0.63 14.03 -4.03
CA LEU A 86 -0.65 14.68 -2.72
C LEU A 86 0.75 14.90 -2.14
N VAL A 87 1.70 13.98 -2.37
CA VAL A 87 2.99 13.99 -1.68
C VAL A 87 4.21 14.15 -2.61
N GLY A 88 4.04 14.01 -3.92
CA GLY A 88 5.09 14.13 -4.93
C GLY A 88 5.34 12.82 -5.70
N THR A 89 6.16 12.90 -6.75
CA THR A 89 6.31 11.83 -7.76
C THR A 89 7.61 11.03 -7.67
N GLY A 90 8.37 11.11 -6.58
CA GLY A 90 9.57 10.28 -6.42
C GLY A 90 9.24 8.86 -5.96
N GLY A 91 10.24 7.97 -6.03
CA GLY A 91 10.10 6.56 -5.64
C GLY A 91 9.63 6.40 -4.19
N ASP A 92 10.26 7.10 -3.26
CA ASP A 92 9.90 7.07 -1.83
C ASP A 92 8.48 7.59 -1.56
N GLN A 93 8.04 8.57 -2.35
CA GLN A 93 6.68 9.12 -2.26
C GLN A 93 5.65 8.11 -2.80
N ALA A 94 5.97 7.39 -3.88
CA ALA A 94 5.14 6.31 -4.39
C ALA A 94 4.90 5.24 -3.31
N MET A 95 5.94 4.90 -2.56
CA MET A 95 5.87 3.91 -1.48
C MET A 95 5.02 4.36 -0.27
N MET A 96 4.51 5.60 -0.24
CA MET A 96 3.49 6.00 0.73
C MET A 96 2.18 5.24 0.59
N ILE A 97 1.91 4.65 -0.58
CA ILE A 97 0.75 3.77 -0.74
C ILE A 97 0.82 2.54 0.17
N HIS A 98 2.01 2.03 0.51
CA HIS A 98 2.16 0.88 1.40
C HIS A 98 1.65 1.17 2.82
N LEU A 99 1.63 2.42 3.26
CA LEU A 99 1.03 2.81 4.54
C LEU A 99 -0.49 2.64 4.53
N LEU A 100 -1.12 2.95 3.41
CA LEU A 100 -2.56 2.76 3.23
C LEU A 100 -2.90 1.27 3.22
N PHE A 101 -2.17 0.47 2.44
CA PHE A 101 -2.41 -0.97 2.37
C PHE A 101 -2.12 -1.68 3.69
N SER A 102 -1.09 -1.27 4.44
CA SER A 102 -0.82 -1.84 5.76
C SER A 102 -1.92 -1.49 6.78
N ALA A 103 -2.49 -0.29 6.72
CA ALA A 103 -3.65 0.06 7.54
C ALA A 103 -4.86 -0.82 7.22
N VAL A 104 -5.19 -0.97 5.93
CA VAL A 104 -6.29 -1.82 5.47
C VAL A 104 -6.09 -3.28 5.91
N MET A 105 -4.86 -3.80 5.80
CA MET A 105 -4.51 -5.15 6.23
C MET A 105 -4.74 -5.34 7.74
N ILE A 106 -4.20 -4.45 8.58
CA ILE A 106 -4.35 -4.48 10.04
C ILE A 106 -5.83 -4.44 10.44
N LEU A 107 -6.60 -3.53 9.83
CA LEU A 107 -8.04 -3.39 10.10
C LEU A 107 -8.82 -4.63 9.67
N SER A 108 -8.48 -5.21 8.52
CA SER A 108 -9.12 -6.42 8.01
C SER A 108 -8.84 -7.64 8.90
N LEU A 109 -7.58 -7.84 9.30
CA LEU A 109 -7.19 -8.94 10.18
C LEU A 109 -7.81 -8.80 11.58
N TYR A 110 -7.83 -7.59 12.14
CA TYR A 110 -8.52 -7.34 13.40
C TYR A 110 -10.03 -7.57 13.28
N GLY A 111 -10.66 -7.07 12.21
CA GLY A 111 -12.08 -7.25 11.94
C GLY A 111 -12.46 -8.72 11.80
N LEU A 112 -11.70 -9.48 11.01
CA LEU A 112 -11.87 -10.93 10.84
C LEU A 112 -11.67 -11.68 12.15
N GLY A 113 -10.55 -11.46 12.84
CA GLY A 113 -10.26 -12.12 14.12
C GLY A 113 -11.30 -11.80 15.20
N ARG A 114 -11.82 -10.57 15.23
CA ARG A 114 -12.93 -10.18 16.11
C ARG A 114 -14.24 -10.87 15.74
N SER A 115 -14.55 -10.98 14.44
CA SER A 115 -15.82 -11.56 13.97
C SER A 115 -15.89 -13.08 14.10
N LEU A 116 -14.77 -13.76 13.91
CA LEU A 116 -14.69 -15.23 13.94
C LEU A 116 -14.35 -15.79 15.32
N PHE A 117 -13.60 -15.04 16.14
CA PHE A 117 -13.09 -15.52 17.42
C PHE A 117 -13.30 -14.47 18.53
N SER A 118 -12.29 -13.64 18.79
CA SER A 118 -12.32 -12.64 19.86
C SER A 118 -11.49 -11.41 19.49
N PRO A 119 -11.77 -10.25 20.11
CA PRO A 119 -10.97 -9.04 19.88
C PRO A 119 -9.47 -9.23 20.18
N VAL A 120 -9.15 -10.07 21.17
CA VAL A 120 -7.75 -10.38 21.54
C VAL A 120 -7.06 -11.17 20.43
N VAL A 121 -7.74 -12.17 19.85
CA VAL A 121 -7.23 -12.93 18.71
C VAL A 121 -7.01 -12.01 17.50
N GLY A 122 -7.93 -11.07 17.25
CA GLY A 122 -7.77 -10.06 16.20
C GLY A 122 -6.53 -9.17 16.40
N LEU A 123 -6.24 -8.76 17.63
CA LEU A 123 -5.02 -7.98 17.94
C LEU A 123 -3.74 -8.79 17.70
N TRP A 124 -3.72 -10.06 18.12
CA TRP A 124 -2.60 -10.95 17.87
C TRP A 124 -2.39 -11.20 16.37
N ALA A 125 -3.46 -11.43 15.62
CA ALA A 125 -3.38 -11.63 14.17
C ALA A 125 -2.77 -10.41 13.47
N ALA A 126 -3.21 -9.19 13.83
CA ALA A 126 -2.64 -7.95 13.30
C ALA A 126 -1.16 -7.77 13.66
N GLY A 127 -0.79 -8.01 14.93
CA GLY A 127 0.59 -7.89 15.39
C GLY A 127 1.53 -8.89 14.72
N LEU A 128 1.12 -10.16 14.61
CA LEU A 128 1.90 -11.22 13.97
C LEU A 128 2.07 -10.96 12.46
N ALA A 129 1.04 -10.47 11.78
CA ALA A 129 1.14 -10.09 10.38
C ALA A 129 2.16 -8.95 10.18
N MET A 130 2.17 -7.94 11.04
CA MET A 130 3.15 -6.85 10.97
C MET A 130 4.59 -7.30 11.23
N ALA A 131 4.78 -8.36 12.02
CA ALA A 131 6.09 -8.94 12.33
C ALA A 131 6.51 -10.06 11.37
N ALA A 132 5.65 -10.45 10.42
CA ALA A 132 5.92 -11.57 9.54
C ALA A 132 7.07 -11.25 8.56
N PRO A 133 8.19 -12.01 8.60
CA PRO A 133 9.37 -11.71 7.76
C PRO A 133 9.07 -11.89 6.27
N GLY A 134 8.10 -12.72 5.90
CA GLY A 134 7.68 -12.88 4.49
C GLY A 134 7.03 -11.64 3.88
N LEU A 135 6.52 -10.72 4.69
CA LEU A 135 5.96 -9.44 4.23
C LEU A 135 7.02 -8.33 4.14
N TYR A 136 8.24 -8.59 4.61
CA TYR A 136 9.30 -7.60 4.64
C TYR A 136 9.74 -7.12 3.24
N PRO A 137 10.01 -7.99 2.24
CA PRO A 137 10.37 -7.54 0.90
C PRO A 137 9.25 -6.73 0.23
N LEU A 138 8.00 -7.16 0.44
CA LEU A 138 6.79 -6.55 -0.12
C LEU A 138 6.47 -5.16 0.45
N ARG A 139 7.04 -4.80 1.62
CA ARG A 139 6.87 -3.48 2.24
C ARG A 139 7.94 -2.49 1.79
N HIS A 140 9.13 -3.01 1.51
CA HIS A 140 10.32 -2.22 1.19
C HIS A 140 10.61 -2.12 -0.30
N GLN A 141 9.83 -2.81 -1.12
CA GLN A 141 9.96 -2.73 -2.56
C GLN A 141 8.59 -2.43 -3.14
N PHE A 142 8.51 -1.52 -4.11
CA PHE A 142 7.28 -1.25 -4.83
C PHE A 142 6.99 -2.42 -5.78
N LEU A 143 6.59 -3.56 -5.24
CA LEU A 143 6.16 -4.74 -6.00
C LEU A 143 4.65 -4.93 -5.85
N LEU A 144 4.02 -5.30 -6.95
CA LEU A 144 2.61 -5.66 -7.01
C LEU A 144 2.32 -7.10 -6.56
N ASP A 145 3.32 -7.85 -6.09
CA ASP A 145 3.27 -9.30 -5.85
C ASP A 145 2.52 -9.75 -4.58
N TYR A 146 1.72 -8.88 -3.96
CA TYR A 146 0.82 -9.32 -2.88
C TYR A 146 -0.20 -10.43 -3.28
N PRO A 147 -0.56 -10.66 -4.57
CA PRO A 147 -1.45 -11.76 -4.96
C PRO A 147 -0.81 -12.95 -5.71
N TRP A 148 0.49 -12.95 -6.04
CA TRP A 148 1.03 -14.01 -6.93
C TRP A 148 2.45 -14.46 -6.58
N ARG A 149 2.56 -15.60 -5.89
CA ARG A 149 3.84 -16.32 -5.73
C ARG A 149 3.87 -17.49 -6.71
N ARG A 150 4.69 -17.41 -7.76
CA ARG A 150 5.08 -18.59 -8.53
C ARG A 150 6.23 -19.30 -7.80
N TRP A 151 6.07 -20.62 -7.67
CA TRP A 151 6.99 -21.57 -7.08
C TRP A 151 8.34 -21.60 -7.81
#